data_AF-A0A7S4RVS0-F1
#
_entry.id   AF-A0A7S4RVS0-F1
#
_cell.length_a   1.000
_cell.length_b   1.000
_cell.length_c   1.000
_cell.angle_alpha   90.00
_cell.angle_beta   90.00
_cell.angle_gamma   90.00
#
_symmetry.space_group_name_H-M   'P 1'
#
loop_
_entity.id
_entity.type
_entity.pdbx_description
1 polymer ?
#
loop_
_entity_poly.entity_id
_entity_poly.type
_entity_poly.pdbx_seq_one_letter_code
_entity_poly.pdbx_strand_id
1 'polypeptide(L)'
;MQYLIPIAFLFATLAPAVSVLDDSALVQAAAHVHDGSLGSKAEDTAVLEEEAEEELAHGNLTKYGDFLNLTVRPVYGPEFSFSFRSAMRLQVLMHALSAKLGLQLSSTTFTHSGRELDPKSTASAFGIQDKAVIEVSTPTLAAEAAAAKEKAAREAAQLERRRAVQEEEDRKEAVRSEKRRRVAKRVAKVAAEQKRKHNIELKDAISLTFINPNGGEGVTMAVKRDNWMDGYLELVAKRLGVDRAKTRFLFKDNDG
;
A
#
# COMPACT_ATOMS: atom_id res chain seq x y z
N MET A 1 -2.46 -55.36 34.26
CA MET A 1 -2.34 -53.90 34.42
C MET A 1 -1.91 -53.32 33.08
N GLN A 2 -2.85 -52.81 32.30
CA GLN A 2 -2.61 -52.22 30.98
C GLN A 2 -2.71 -50.69 31.12
N TYR A 3 -1.64 -49.98 30.76
CA TYR A 3 -1.59 -48.52 30.74
C TYR A 3 -2.12 -48.02 29.39
N LEU A 4 -3.27 -47.33 29.44
CA LEU A 4 -3.79 -46.53 28.33
C LEU A 4 -3.17 -45.14 28.39
N ILE A 5 -2.48 -44.73 27.33
CA ILE A 5 -2.02 -43.35 27.12
C ILE A 5 -3.00 -42.69 26.14
N PRO A 6 -3.77 -41.66 26.52
CA PRO A 6 -4.57 -40.90 25.57
C PRO A 6 -3.72 -39.86 24.84
N ILE A 7 -3.78 -39.92 23.51
CA ILE A 7 -3.18 -38.97 22.57
C ILE A 7 -4.13 -37.78 22.38
N ALA A 8 -3.52 -36.59 22.35
CA ALA A 8 -4.12 -35.27 22.32
C ALA A 8 -4.99 -34.95 21.08
N PHE A 9 -5.95 -34.04 21.25
CA PHE A 9 -6.39 -33.12 20.20
C PHE A 9 -6.68 -31.76 20.82
N LEU A 10 -5.71 -30.84 20.68
CA LEU A 10 -5.85 -29.43 21.01
C LEU A 10 -6.18 -28.69 19.71
N PHE A 11 -7.45 -28.36 19.49
CA PHE A 11 -7.86 -27.51 18.38
C PHE A 11 -7.61 -26.04 18.76
N ALA A 12 -6.57 -25.44 18.18
CA ALA A 12 -6.36 -24.00 18.20
C ALA A 12 -7.20 -23.35 17.10
N THR A 13 -8.25 -22.62 17.49
CA THR A 13 -9.06 -21.80 16.60
C THR A 13 -8.36 -20.46 16.37
N LEU A 14 -7.72 -20.32 15.20
CA LEU A 14 -7.14 -19.08 14.72
C LEU A 14 -8.25 -18.18 14.13
N ALA A 15 -8.46 -17.00 14.72
CA ALA A 15 -9.31 -15.96 14.17
C ALA A 15 -8.58 -15.19 13.05
N PRO A 16 -9.25 -14.78 11.96
CA PRO A 16 -8.71 -13.77 11.06
C PRO A 16 -9.10 -12.37 11.54
N ALA A 17 -8.10 -11.57 11.92
CA ALA A 17 -8.22 -10.12 12.02
C ALA A 17 -8.24 -9.53 10.61
N VAL A 18 -9.37 -8.95 10.21
CA VAL A 18 -9.51 -8.16 8.98
C VAL A 18 -9.28 -6.70 9.36
N SER A 19 -8.11 -6.17 9.02
CA SER A 19 -7.82 -4.74 9.09
C SER A 19 -8.28 -4.09 7.79
N VAL A 20 -9.40 -3.37 7.86
CA VAL A 20 -9.83 -2.42 6.82
C VAL A 20 -9.14 -1.09 7.14
N LEU A 21 -8.18 -0.71 6.31
CA LEU A 21 -7.61 0.64 6.27
C LEU A 21 -8.49 1.47 5.33
N ASP A 22 -9.14 2.47 5.89
CA ASP A 22 -10.01 3.42 5.19
C ASP A 22 -9.14 4.63 4.79
N ASP A 23 -8.67 4.63 3.54
CA ASP A 23 -7.96 5.75 2.89
C ASP A 23 -9.01 6.64 2.19
N SER A 24 -9.70 7.50 2.93
CA SER A 24 -10.50 8.56 2.29
C SER A 24 -10.88 9.68 3.26
N ALA A 25 -10.02 10.69 3.43
CA ALA A 25 -10.44 12.05 3.80
C ALA A 25 -9.27 13.04 3.65
N LEU A 26 -8.91 13.39 2.41
CA LEU A 26 -8.01 14.53 2.18
C LEU A 26 -8.25 15.18 0.82
N VAL A 27 -9.47 15.63 0.55
CA VAL A 27 -9.75 16.65 -0.48
C VAL A 27 -11.00 17.44 -0.10
N GLN A 28 -10.85 18.72 0.25
CA GLN A 28 -11.80 19.81 -0.01
C GLN A 28 -11.07 21.12 0.33
N ALA A 29 -10.35 21.71 -0.63
CA ALA A 29 -10.88 22.59 -1.68
C ALA A 29 -11.43 23.90 -1.09
N ALA A 30 -10.58 24.93 -1.22
CA ALA A 30 -10.95 26.33 -1.16
C ALA A 30 -12.01 26.67 -2.22
N ALA A 31 -13.05 27.41 -1.82
CA ALA A 31 -13.70 28.47 -2.58
C ALA A 31 -15.05 28.78 -1.92
N HIS A 32 -15.16 29.92 -1.24
CA HIS A 32 -16.40 30.70 -1.35
C HIS A 32 -16.11 32.19 -1.23
N VAL A 33 -16.47 32.85 -2.32
CA VAL A 33 -16.46 34.28 -2.60
C VAL A 33 -17.77 34.90 -2.07
N HIS A 34 -17.67 36.19 -1.70
CA HIS A 34 -18.68 37.26 -1.60
C HIS A 34 -20.18 36.89 -1.50
N ASP A 35 -20.91 37.54 -0.59
CA ASP A 35 -21.67 38.78 -0.86
C ASP A 35 -22.51 39.20 0.38
N GLY A 36 -22.81 40.49 0.53
CA GLY A 36 -23.73 41.02 1.55
C GLY A 36 -23.16 42.20 2.35
N SER A 37 -23.15 43.44 1.85
CA SER A 37 -24.29 44.35 1.63
C SER A 37 -24.79 45.08 2.89
N LEU A 38 -24.46 46.38 2.91
CA LEU A 38 -25.23 47.55 3.36
C LEU A 38 -25.63 47.69 4.85
N GLY A 39 -25.08 48.75 5.45
CA GLY A 39 -25.54 49.31 6.72
C GLY A 39 -24.93 50.69 6.98
N SER A 40 -25.34 51.68 6.18
CA SER A 40 -25.03 53.10 6.36
C SER A 40 -25.52 53.63 7.72
N LYS A 41 -24.67 54.37 8.42
CA LYS A 41 -25.07 55.57 9.18
C LYS A 41 -23.87 56.50 9.37
N ALA A 42 -23.94 57.62 8.65
CA ALA A 42 -23.09 58.78 8.84
C ALA A 42 -23.65 59.63 9.98
N GLU A 43 -22.79 60.03 10.91
CA GLU A 43 -22.81 61.32 11.64
C GLU A 43 -21.34 61.58 12.03
N ASP A 44 -20.60 62.34 11.23
CA ASP A 44 -20.25 63.74 11.50
C ASP A 44 -19.73 64.00 12.92
N THR A 45 -18.40 64.02 13.09
CA THR A 45 -17.73 64.82 14.12
C THR A 45 -16.22 64.93 13.85
N ALA A 46 -15.76 66.18 13.70
CA ALA A 46 -14.41 66.72 13.97
C ALA A 46 -13.20 66.00 13.30
N VAL A 47 -12.57 66.55 12.26
CA VAL A 47 -11.64 67.71 12.27
C VAL A 47 -10.49 67.51 13.29
N LEU A 48 -9.30 67.27 12.71
CA LEU A 48 -7.94 67.35 13.27
C LEU A 48 -7.55 66.27 14.28
N GLU A 49 -6.88 65.21 13.78
CA GLU A 49 -5.72 64.54 14.40
C GLU A 49 -5.32 63.33 13.51
N GLU A 50 -4.87 63.65 12.29
CA GLU A 50 -4.01 62.77 11.50
C GLU A 50 -2.55 63.20 11.81
N GLU A 51 -1.63 62.24 11.86
CA GLU A 51 -0.15 62.44 11.80
C GLU A 51 0.69 62.68 13.09
N ALA A 52 0.45 61.99 14.23
CA ALA A 52 1.37 62.11 15.38
C ALA A 52 1.81 60.81 16.10
N GLU A 53 1.39 59.61 15.70
CA GLU A 53 1.74 58.38 16.44
C GLU A 53 2.65 57.34 15.73
N GLU A 54 3.01 57.51 14.45
CA GLU A 54 3.95 56.58 13.76
C GLU A 54 5.44 56.99 13.80
N GLU A 55 5.78 58.22 14.22
CA GLU A 55 7.17 58.71 14.23
C GLU A 55 8.00 58.35 15.48
N LEU A 56 7.42 57.71 16.50
CA LEU A 56 8.16 57.43 17.75
C LEU A 56 8.89 56.07 17.79
N ALA A 57 8.73 55.22 16.76
CA ALA A 57 9.47 53.95 16.67
C ALA A 57 10.80 54.05 15.86
N HIS A 58 11.02 55.14 15.13
CA HIS A 58 12.13 55.25 14.16
C HIS A 58 13.38 55.97 14.73
N GLY A 59 13.28 56.64 15.88
CA GLY A 59 14.34 57.49 16.43
C GLY A 59 15.56 56.77 17.04
N ASN A 60 15.49 55.47 17.33
CA ASN A 60 16.61 54.69 17.88
C ASN A 60 17.09 53.55 16.96
N LEU A 61 16.41 53.33 15.82
CA LEU A 61 16.64 52.16 14.97
C LEU A 61 17.72 52.38 13.90
N THR A 62 18.10 53.63 13.62
CA THR A 62 19.06 53.99 12.55
C THR A 62 20.52 53.81 12.91
N LYS A 63 20.86 53.60 14.20
CA LYS A 63 22.27 53.46 14.65
C LYS A 63 22.98 52.21 14.12
N TYR A 64 22.23 51.22 13.63
CA TYR A 64 22.78 49.92 13.22
C TYR A 64 22.57 49.60 11.73
N GLY A 65 22.16 50.60 10.94
CA GLY A 65 21.93 50.44 9.50
C GLY A 65 20.70 49.60 9.15
N ASP A 66 20.54 49.36 7.84
CA ASP A 66 19.39 48.65 7.26
C ASP A 66 19.38 47.16 7.57
N PHE A 67 18.19 46.56 7.57
CA PHE A 67 18.04 45.11 7.68
C PHE A 67 18.35 44.43 6.34
N LEU A 68 19.18 43.40 6.41
CA LEU A 68 19.55 42.51 5.31
C LEU A 68 18.99 41.11 5.61
N ASN A 69 18.31 40.51 4.65
CA ASN A 69 17.87 39.12 4.71
C ASN A 69 18.90 38.25 4.01
N LEU A 70 19.64 37.46 4.79
CA LEU A 70 20.71 36.60 4.30
C LEU A 70 20.19 35.17 4.12
N THR A 71 20.64 34.47 3.09
CA THR A 71 20.37 33.04 2.91
C THR A 71 21.56 32.26 3.44
N VAL A 72 21.35 31.45 4.47
CA VAL A 72 22.43 30.67 5.08
C VAL A 72 22.35 29.25 4.52
N ARG A 73 23.42 28.84 3.84
CA ARG A 73 23.60 27.50 3.29
C ARG A 73 24.63 26.74 4.14
N PRO A 74 24.19 25.93 5.11
CA PRO A 74 25.10 24.99 5.73
C PRO A 74 25.54 23.93 4.71
N VAL A 75 26.78 23.43 4.79
CA VAL A 75 27.28 22.33 3.94
C VAL A 75 26.39 21.07 4.03
N TYR A 76 25.71 20.91 5.16
CA TYR A 76 24.72 19.86 5.37
C TYR A 76 23.53 20.42 6.14
N GLY A 77 22.35 20.42 5.53
CA GLY A 77 21.10 20.87 6.15
C GLY A 77 20.22 21.71 5.22
N PRO A 78 18.99 22.02 5.65
CA PRO A 78 18.12 22.91 4.91
C PRO A 78 18.66 24.34 4.91
N GLU A 79 18.57 25.00 3.76
CA GLU A 79 18.82 26.44 3.67
C GLU A 79 17.77 27.20 4.47
N PHE A 80 18.18 28.30 5.13
CA PHE A 80 17.24 29.16 5.83
C PHE A 80 17.60 30.63 5.69
N SER A 81 16.58 31.48 5.74
CA SER A 81 16.74 32.93 5.77
C SER A 81 17.06 33.43 7.18
N PHE A 82 17.95 34.41 7.28
CA PHE A 82 18.36 35.04 8.53
C PHE A 82 18.42 36.56 8.34
N SER A 83 17.66 37.31 9.14
CA SER A 83 17.67 38.77 9.08
C SER A 83 18.76 39.34 10.00
N PHE A 84 19.58 40.25 9.47
CA PHE A 84 20.72 40.84 10.16
C PHE A 84 20.90 42.31 9.75
N ARG A 85 21.43 43.16 10.62
CA ARG A 85 21.60 44.59 10.30
C ARG A 85 22.97 44.89 9.69
N SER A 86 23.00 45.73 8.66
CA SER A 86 24.18 45.97 7.83
C SER A 86 25.38 46.59 8.56
N ALA A 87 25.14 47.41 9.59
CA ALA A 87 26.20 48.05 10.37
C ALA A 87 26.63 47.26 11.61
N MET A 88 26.00 46.12 11.91
CA MET A 88 26.44 45.24 12.98
C MET A 88 27.70 44.47 12.57
N ARG A 89 28.54 44.13 13.57
CA ARG A 89 29.74 43.32 13.34
C ARG A 89 29.36 41.90 12.94
N LEU A 90 30.09 41.36 11.98
CA LEU A 90 29.93 39.98 11.51
C LEU A 90 30.17 38.95 12.62
N GLN A 91 30.96 39.27 13.65
CA GLN A 91 31.09 38.42 14.83
C GLN A 91 29.72 38.07 15.47
N VAL A 92 28.79 39.02 15.52
CA VAL A 92 27.45 38.80 16.11
C VAL A 92 26.63 37.85 15.22
N LEU A 93 26.72 38.04 13.90
CA LEU A 93 26.11 37.16 12.92
C LEU A 93 26.66 35.73 13.08
N MET A 94 27.98 35.57 13.07
CA MET A 94 28.63 34.25 13.19
C MET A 94 28.22 33.55 14.49
N HIS A 95 28.20 34.26 15.62
CA HIS A 95 27.79 33.69 16.90
C HIS A 95 26.32 33.29 16.94
N ALA A 96 25.43 34.08 16.32
CA ALA A 96 24.01 33.75 16.20
C ALA A 96 23.78 32.53 15.28
N LEU A 97 24.51 32.45 14.16
CA LEU A 97 24.45 31.32 13.25
C LEU A 97 24.99 30.04 13.89
N SER A 98 26.12 30.11 14.58
CA SER A 98 26.67 29.01 15.37
C SER A 98 25.68 28.51 16.43
N ALA A 99 25.05 29.42 17.17
CA ALA A 99 24.04 29.06 18.17
C ALA A 99 22.81 28.39 17.54
N LYS A 100 22.32 28.91 16.41
CA LYS A 100 21.16 28.35 15.69
C LYS A 100 21.45 26.98 15.09
N LEU A 101 22.68 26.74 14.65
CA LEU A 101 23.12 25.46 14.09
C LEU A 101 23.66 24.49 15.16
N GLY A 102 23.78 24.91 16.42
CA GLY A 102 24.38 24.10 17.48
C GLY A 102 25.88 23.81 17.28
N LEU A 103 26.58 24.67 16.54
CA LEU A 103 27.98 24.48 16.17
C LEU A 103 28.89 25.34 17.06
N GLN A 104 30.11 24.86 17.28
CA GLN A 104 31.13 25.62 17.99
C GLN A 104 31.78 26.65 17.06
N LEU A 105 31.82 27.92 17.46
CA LEU A 105 32.35 29.01 16.63
C LEU A 105 33.80 28.77 16.19
N SER A 106 34.62 28.13 17.04
CA SER A 106 36.04 27.84 16.75
C SER A 106 36.28 26.78 15.68
N SER A 107 35.29 25.93 15.40
CA SER A 107 35.38 24.87 14.39
C SER A 107 34.60 25.19 13.11
N THR A 108 34.03 26.40 13.02
CA THR A 108 33.14 26.79 11.93
C THR A 108 33.78 27.89 11.09
N THR A 109 33.88 27.63 9.79
CA THR A 109 34.29 28.64 8.80
C THR A 109 33.07 29.18 8.08
N PHE A 110 32.98 30.51 8.00
CA PHE A 110 31.90 31.23 7.34
C PHE A 110 32.46 31.88 6.09
N THR A 111 31.96 31.48 4.93
CA THR A 111 32.42 31.98 3.63
C THR A 111 31.30 32.66 2.89
N HIS A 112 31.59 33.80 2.27
CA HIS A 112 30.70 34.51 1.37
C HIS A 112 31.42 34.66 0.02
N SER A 113 30.83 34.14 -1.06
CA SER A 113 31.45 34.17 -2.40
C SER A 113 32.89 33.62 -2.42
N GLY A 114 33.15 32.56 -1.65
CA GLY A 114 34.47 31.93 -1.53
C GLY A 114 35.50 32.69 -0.68
N ARG A 115 35.13 33.81 -0.04
CA ARG A 115 35.99 34.55 0.90
C ARG A 115 35.53 34.33 2.34
N GLU A 116 36.47 34.06 3.24
CA GLU A 116 36.18 33.93 4.66
C GLU A 116 35.78 35.27 5.28
N LEU A 117 34.72 35.27 6.08
CA LEU A 117 34.21 36.46 6.74
C LEU A 117 35.12 36.85 7.91
N ASP A 118 35.58 38.10 7.92
CA ASP A 118 36.32 38.65 9.07
C ASP A 118 35.34 39.06 10.19
N PRO A 119 35.44 38.50 11.41
CA PRO A 119 34.55 38.84 12.53
C PRO A 119 34.58 40.31 12.91
N LYS A 120 35.68 41.04 12.66
CA LYS A 120 35.80 42.46 13.01
C LYS A 120 35.10 43.38 11.99
N SER A 121 34.83 42.89 10.79
CA SER A 121 34.19 43.64 9.72
C SER A 121 32.67 43.75 9.92
N THR A 122 32.04 44.63 9.14
CA THR A 122 30.58 44.78 9.04
C THR A 122 30.11 44.22 7.70
N ALA A 123 28.81 43.92 7.60
CA ALA A 123 28.22 43.42 6.35
C ALA A 123 28.37 44.45 5.21
N SER A 124 28.20 45.75 5.51
CA SER A 124 28.42 46.82 4.54
C SER A 124 29.88 46.92 4.08
N ALA A 125 30.86 46.78 4.98
CA ALA A 125 32.28 46.86 4.63
C ALA A 125 32.75 45.63 3.82
N PHE A 126 32.11 44.48 4.01
CA PHE A 126 32.40 43.25 3.28
C PHE A 126 31.63 43.15 1.95
N GLY A 127 30.74 44.09 1.63
CA GLY A 127 29.94 44.10 0.41
C GLY A 127 28.80 43.07 0.40
N ILE A 128 28.30 42.69 1.57
CA ILE A 128 27.16 41.78 1.71
C ILE A 128 25.88 42.57 1.48
N GLN A 129 25.14 42.19 0.44
CA GLN A 129 23.86 42.79 0.07
C GLN A 129 22.66 41.99 0.61
N ASP A 130 21.46 42.53 0.46
CA ASP A 130 20.23 41.78 0.73
C ASP A 130 20.18 40.53 -0.14
N LYS A 131 19.72 39.42 0.42
CA LYS A 131 19.67 38.06 -0.18
C LYS A 131 21.03 37.42 -0.48
N ALA A 132 22.11 37.95 0.08
CA ALA A 132 23.42 37.32 -0.02
C ALA A 132 23.43 35.90 0.60
N VAL A 133 24.22 35.01 0.00
CA VAL A 133 24.34 33.61 0.45
C VAL A 133 25.60 33.44 1.29
N ILE A 134 25.45 33.01 2.54
CA ILE A 134 26.55 32.68 3.43
C ILE A 134 26.66 31.16 3.55
N GLU A 135 27.81 30.65 3.16
CA GLU A 135 28.14 29.24 3.26
C GLU A 135 28.81 28.97 4.61
N VAL A 136 28.34 27.94 5.31
CA VAL A 136 28.83 27.55 6.64
C VAL A 136 29.42 26.15 6.55
N SER A 137 30.73 26.04 6.75
CA SER A 137 31.47 24.78 6.68
C SER A 137 32.07 24.43 8.05
N THR A 138 32.03 23.14 8.41
CA THR A 138 32.83 22.60 9.51
C THR A 138 33.55 21.32 9.06
N PRO A 139 34.75 21.04 9.58
CA PRO A 139 35.48 19.81 9.24
C PRO A 139 34.76 18.56 9.75
N THR A 140 33.99 18.66 10.84
CA THR A 140 33.18 17.55 11.36
C THR A 140 32.00 17.22 10.44
N LEU A 141 31.32 18.25 9.90
CA LEU A 141 30.20 18.05 8.96
C LEU A 141 30.67 17.50 7.61
N ALA A 142 31.89 17.82 7.17
CA ALA A 142 32.44 17.24 5.94
C ALA A 142 32.66 15.71 6.07
N ALA A 143 33.10 15.24 7.23
CA ALA A 143 33.27 13.81 7.50
C ALA A 143 31.92 13.08 7.58
N GLU A 144 30.91 13.69 8.22
CA GLU A 144 29.55 13.14 8.29
C GLU A 144 28.88 13.09 6.91
N ALA A 145 29.08 14.10 6.06
CA ALA A 145 28.57 14.12 4.70
C ALA A 145 29.21 13.03 3.83
N ALA A 146 30.50 12.73 4.01
CA ALA A 146 31.17 11.62 3.34
C ALA A 146 30.61 10.26 3.81
N ALA A 147 30.39 10.08 5.11
CA ALA A 147 29.80 8.88 5.68
C ALA A 147 28.34 8.66 5.24
N ALA A 148 27.54 9.74 5.15
CA ALA A 148 26.17 9.68 4.68
C ALA A 148 26.08 9.27 3.20
N LYS A 149 26.98 9.80 2.35
CA LYS A 149 27.07 9.40 0.94
C LYS A 149 27.46 7.93 0.80
N GLU A 150 28.41 7.46 1.59
CA GLU A 150 28.81 6.05 1.57
C GLU A 150 27.68 5.12 2.05
N LYS A 151 26.94 5.52 3.09
CA LYS A 151 25.77 4.79 3.56
C LYS A 151 24.67 4.73 2.51
N ALA A 152 24.35 5.85 1.87
CA ALA A 152 23.38 5.92 0.78
C ALA A 152 23.80 5.03 -0.41
N ALA A 153 25.09 5.02 -0.77
CA ALA A 153 25.61 4.14 -1.82
C ALA A 153 25.50 2.65 -1.45
N ARG A 154 25.80 2.29 -0.19
CA ARG A 154 25.64 0.91 0.32
C ARG A 154 24.17 0.48 0.33
N GLU A 155 23.27 1.36 0.74
CA GLU A 155 21.81 1.10 0.73
C GLU A 155 21.27 0.94 -0.69
N ALA A 156 21.71 1.78 -1.64
CA ALA A 156 21.36 1.64 -3.05
C ALA A 156 21.84 0.29 -3.63
N ALA A 157 23.08 -0.10 -3.36
CA ALA A 157 23.62 -1.39 -3.79
C ALA A 157 22.87 -2.58 -3.16
N GLN A 158 22.43 -2.46 -1.90
CA GLN A 158 21.60 -3.49 -1.26
C GLN A 158 20.20 -3.58 -1.87
N LEU A 159 19.59 -2.44 -2.20
CA LEU A 159 18.29 -2.39 -2.86
C LEU A 159 18.35 -3.07 -4.23
N GLU A 160 19.38 -2.80 -5.02
CA GLU A 160 19.58 -3.45 -6.32
C GLU A 160 19.76 -4.96 -6.18
N ARG A 161 20.53 -5.43 -5.20
CA ARG A 161 20.66 -6.87 -4.91
C ARG A 161 19.33 -7.51 -4.54
N ARG A 162 18.52 -6.85 -3.71
CA ARG A 162 17.18 -7.34 -3.34
C ARG A 162 16.26 -7.43 -4.56
N ARG A 163 16.28 -6.42 -5.44
CA ARG A 163 15.50 -6.44 -6.69
C ARG A 163 15.91 -7.60 -7.60
N ALA A 164 17.22 -7.84 -7.74
CA ALA A 164 17.73 -8.95 -8.55
C ALA A 164 17.30 -10.32 -8.00
N VAL A 165 17.34 -10.51 -6.67
CA VAL A 165 16.86 -11.74 -6.02
C VAL A 165 15.36 -11.93 -6.24
N GLN A 166 14.58 -10.86 -6.07
CA GLN A 166 13.13 -10.90 -6.26
C GLN A 166 12.76 -11.26 -7.71
N GLU A 167 13.44 -10.67 -8.70
CA GLU A 167 13.22 -11.00 -10.11
C GLU A 167 13.57 -12.48 -10.41
N GLU A 168 14.61 -13.02 -9.77
CA GLU A 168 14.97 -14.44 -9.93
C GLU A 168 13.90 -15.37 -9.32
N GLU A 169 13.33 -14.99 -8.17
CA GLU A 169 12.22 -15.73 -7.53
C GLU A 169 10.96 -15.69 -8.38
N ASP A 170 10.58 -14.53 -8.92
CA ASP A 170 9.44 -14.36 -9.81
C ASP A 170 9.58 -15.22 -11.07
N ARG A 171 10.78 -15.27 -11.66
CA ARG A 171 11.09 -16.15 -12.80
C ARG A 171 10.93 -17.63 -12.43
N LYS A 172 11.42 -18.05 -11.27
CA LYS A 172 11.25 -19.43 -10.78
C LYS A 172 9.78 -19.76 -10.52
N GLU A 173 9.02 -18.83 -9.97
CA GLU A 173 7.59 -19.00 -9.72
C GLU A 173 6.80 -19.10 -11.03
N ALA A 174 7.10 -18.27 -12.03
CA ALA A 174 6.49 -18.36 -13.36
C ALA A 174 6.72 -19.73 -14.02
N VAL A 175 7.92 -20.29 -13.90
CA VAL A 175 8.21 -21.64 -14.42
C VAL A 175 7.42 -22.70 -13.63
N ARG A 176 7.31 -22.56 -12.31
CA ARG A 176 6.53 -23.49 -11.47
C ARG A 176 5.03 -23.42 -11.77
N SER A 177 4.48 -22.23 -11.94
CA SER A 177 3.06 -22.01 -12.23
C SER A 177 2.69 -22.55 -13.61
N GLU A 178 3.54 -22.37 -14.62
CA GLU A 178 3.34 -22.94 -15.96
C GLU A 178 3.41 -24.48 -15.93
N LYS A 179 4.32 -25.07 -15.17
CA LYS A 179 4.35 -26.53 -14.94
C LYS A 179 3.04 -27.01 -14.29
N ARG A 180 2.56 -26.33 -13.25
CA ARG A 180 1.27 -26.64 -12.59
C ARG A 180 0.10 -26.55 -13.57
N ARG A 181 0.08 -25.52 -14.43
CA ARG A 181 -0.95 -25.35 -15.46
C ARG A 181 -0.97 -26.50 -16.47
N ARG A 182 0.20 -26.98 -16.90
CA ARG A 182 0.30 -28.15 -17.80
C ARG A 182 -0.22 -29.43 -17.16
N VAL A 183 0.13 -29.65 -15.88
CA VAL A 183 -0.39 -30.79 -15.12
C VAL A 183 -1.91 -30.69 -14.97
N ALA A 184 -2.43 -29.53 -14.56
CA ALA A 184 -3.86 -29.30 -14.42
C ALA A 184 -4.62 -29.54 -15.74
N LYS A 185 -4.08 -29.10 -16.88
CA LYS A 185 -4.66 -29.38 -18.20
C LYS A 185 -4.72 -30.88 -18.52
N ARG A 186 -3.67 -31.64 -18.19
CA ARG A 186 -3.64 -33.11 -18.38
C ARG A 186 -4.67 -33.79 -17.49
N VAL A 187 -4.73 -33.42 -16.21
CA VAL A 187 -5.71 -33.95 -15.25
C VAL A 187 -7.13 -33.64 -15.70
N ALA A 188 -7.41 -32.41 -16.11
CA ALA A 188 -8.72 -32.01 -16.63
C ALA A 188 -9.12 -32.81 -17.88
N LYS A 189 -8.18 -33.08 -18.78
CA LYS A 189 -8.43 -33.92 -19.96
C LYS A 189 -8.79 -35.36 -19.58
N VAL A 190 -8.03 -35.98 -18.68
CA VAL A 190 -8.32 -37.35 -18.20
C VAL A 190 -9.69 -37.40 -17.51
N ALA A 191 -9.99 -36.42 -16.65
CA ALA A 191 -11.28 -36.33 -15.97
C ALA A 191 -12.45 -36.17 -16.98
N ALA A 192 -12.28 -35.35 -18.02
CA ALA A 192 -13.28 -35.19 -19.07
C ALA A 192 -13.49 -36.49 -19.88
N GLU A 193 -12.43 -37.24 -20.18
CA GLU A 193 -12.52 -38.54 -20.84
C GLU A 193 -13.22 -39.58 -19.96
N GLN A 194 -12.91 -39.64 -18.66
CA GLN A 194 -13.61 -40.50 -17.70
C GLN A 194 -15.09 -40.15 -17.60
N LYS A 195 -15.43 -38.85 -17.51
CA LYS A 195 -16.81 -38.38 -17.50
C LYS A 195 -17.53 -38.75 -18.80
N ARG A 196 -16.86 -38.65 -19.95
CA ARG A 196 -17.43 -39.06 -21.24
C ARG A 196 -17.71 -40.56 -21.26
N LYS A 197 -16.77 -41.40 -20.82
CA LYS A 197 -16.96 -42.85 -20.70
C LYS A 197 -18.15 -43.18 -19.79
N HIS A 198 -18.20 -42.57 -18.61
CA HIS A 198 -19.31 -42.75 -17.68
C HIS A 198 -20.65 -42.31 -18.28
N ASN A 199 -20.69 -41.19 -19.00
CA ASN A 199 -21.90 -40.73 -19.67
C ASN A 199 -22.33 -41.67 -20.81
N ILE A 200 -21.39 -42.29 -21.53
CA ILE A 200 -21.71 -43.31 -22.54
C ILE A 200 -22.29 -44.54 -21.85
N GLU A 201 -21.64 -45.04 -20.78
CA GLU A 201 -22.15 -46.16 -19.99
C GLU A 201 -23.56 -45.91 -19.43
N LEU A 202 -23.85 -44.67 -18.99
CA LEU A 202 -25.18 -44.28 -18.53
C LEU A 202 -26.20 -44.19 -19.68
N LYS A 203 -25.80 -43.69 -20.86
CA LYS A 203 -26.69 -43.61 -22.03
C LYS A 203 -27.07 -44.98 -22.59
N ASP A 204 -26.16 -45.94 -22.48
CA ASP A 204 -26.42 -47.33 -22.86
C ASP A 204 -27.32 -48.04 -21.85
N ALA A 205 -27.55 -47.46 -20.66
CA ALA A 205 -28.48 -47.96 -19.68
C ALA A 205 -29.88 -47.36 -19.88
N ILE A 206 -30.89 -48.24 -20.01
CA ILE A 206 -32.31 -47.91 -20.01
C ILE A 206 -32.83 -48.17 -18.60
N SER A 207 -33.54 -47.20 -18.01
CA SER A 207 -34.25 -47.42 -16.76
C SER A 207 -35.58 -48.10 -17.04
N LEU A 208 -35.77 -49.31 -16.55
CA LEU A 208 -37.02 -50.07 -16.65
C LEU A 208 -37.68 -50.12 -15.26
N THR A 209 -38.95 -49.75 -15.20
CA THR A 209 -39.75 -49.82 -13.98
C THR A 209 -40.77 -50.94 -14.10
N PHE A 210 -40.72 -51.89 -13.17
CA PHE A 210 -41.61 -53.05 -13.11
C PHE A 210 -42.64 -52.82 -12.01
N ILE A 211 -43.92 -52.88 -12.37
CA ILE A 211 -45.04 -52.63 -11.45
C ILE A 211 -45.87 -53.90 -11.34
N ASN A 212 -46.15 -54.34 -10.11
CA ASN A 212 -47.06 -55.45 -9.87
C ASN A 212 -48.51 -54.92 -9.78
N PRO A 213 -49.44 -55.34 -10.66
CA PRO A 213 -50.82 -54.89 -10.61
C PRO A 213 -51.57 -55.33 -9.35
N ASN A 214 -51.10 -56.38 -8.67
CA ASN A 214 -51.77 -56.95 -7.49
C ASN A 214 -51.43 -56.22 -6.18
N GLY A 215 -50.75 -55.08 -6.25
CA GLY A 215 -50.27 -54.32 -5.10
C GLY A 215 -48.83 -54.71 -4.71
N GLY A 216 -48.00 -53.69 -4.47
CA GLY A 216 -46.58 -53.83 -4.13
C GLY A 216 -45.76 -52.62 -4.59
N GLU A 217 -44.58 -52.42 -4.00
CA GLU A 217 -43.65 -51.37 -4.42
C GLU A 217 -43.04 -51.70 -5.80
N GLY A 218 -43.08 -50.75 -6.73
CA GLY A 218 -42.51 -50.94 -8.07
C GLY A 218 -40.99 -51.05 -8.00
N VAL A 219 -40.40 -51.97 -8.76
CA VAL A 219 -38.95 -52.15 -8.82
C VAL A 219 -38.41 -51.43 -10.05
N THR A 220 -37.56 -50.43 -9.85
CA THR A 220 -36.85 -49.75 -10.96
C THR A 220 -35.44 -50.29 -11.08
N MET A 221 -35.01 -50.64 -12.30
CA MET A 221 -33.68 -51.16 -12.59
C MET A 221 -33.09 -50.53 -13.85
N ALA A 222 -31.80 -50.21 -13.80
CA ALA A 222 -31.03 -49.82 -14.97
C ALA A 222 -30.53 -51.08 -15.70
N VAL A 223 -30.88 -51.22 -16.98
CA VAL A 223 -30.54 -52.36 -17.83
C VAL A 223 -29.79 -51.87 -19.05
N LYS A 224 -28.70 -52.54 -19.45
CA LYS A 224 -27.98 -52.18 -20.68
C LYS A 224 -28.84 -52.52 -21.91
N ARG A 225 -28.93 -51.61 -22.88
CA ARG A 225 -29.75 -51.73 -24.09
C ARG A 225 -29.48 -53.02 -24.87
N ASP A 226 -28.23 -53.49 -24.90
CA ASP A 226 -27.83 -54.67 -25.67
C ASP A 226 -27.79 -55.97 -24.86
N ASN A 227 -28.11 -55.93 -23.56
CA ASN A 227 -28.14 -57.15 -22.75
C ASN A 227 -29.47 -57.90 -22.90
N TRP A 228 -29.39 -59.23 -22.85
CA TRP A 228 -30.57 -60.10 -22.83
C TRP A 228 -31.36 -59.89 -21.53
N MET A 229 -32.67 -59.70 -21.66
CA MET A 229 -33.57 -59.38 -20.54
C MET A 229 -33.76 -60.52 -19.53
N ASP A 230 -33.49 -61.76 -19.92
CA ASP A 230 -33.92 -62.93 -19.16
C ASP A 230 -33.33 -62.99 -17.73
N GLY A 231 -32.02 -62.69 -17.59
CA GLY A 231 -31.37 -62.63 -16.28
C GLY A 231 -31.90 -61.48 -15.40
N TYR A 232 -32.34 -60.37 -15.99
CA TYR A 232 -32.93 -59.26 -15.24
C TYR A 232 -34.34 -59.60 -14.77
N LEU A 233 -35.12 -60.31 -15.58
CA LEU A 233 -36.48 -60.74 -15.24
C LEU A 233 -36.50 -61.70 -14.05
N GLU A 234 -35.50 -62.57 -13.93
CA GLU A 234 -35.33 -63.42 -12.75
C GLU A 234 -35.07 -62.59 -11.48
N LEU A 235 -34.18 -61.60 -11.57
CA LEU A 235 -33.87 -60.72 -10.44
C LEU A 235 -35.09 -59.88 -10.02
N VAL A 236 -35.87 -59.40 -10.99
CA VAL A 236 -37.13 -58.68 -10.75
C VAL A 236 -38.16 -59.57 -10.10
N ALA A 237 -38.35 -60.80 -10.58
CA ALA A 237 -39.30 -61.75 -10.00
C ALA A 237 -38.96 -62.04 -8.53
N LYS A 238 -37.68 -62.25 -8.23
CA LYS A 238 -37.17 -62.45 -6.87
C LYS A 238 -37.43 -61.23 -5.97
N ARG A 239 -37.22 -60.01 -6.47
CA ARG A 239 -37.46 -58.77 -5.70
C ARG A 239 -38.94 -58.48 -5.47
N LEU A 240 -39.80 -58.80 -6.43
CA LEU A 240 -41.25 -58.67 -6.31
C LEU A 240 -41.89 -59.81 -5.50
N GLY A 241 -41.11 -60.81 -5.10
CA GLY A 241 -41.62 -61.98 -4.37
C GLY A 241 -42.55 -62.86 -5.21
N VAL A 242 -42.41 -62.83 -6.54
CA VAL A 242 -43.24 -63.60 -7.48
C VAL A 242 -42.44 -64.74 -8.11
N ASP A 243 -43.10 -65.86 -8.37
CA ASP A 243 -42.47 -67.01 -9.00
C ASP A 243 -42.22 -66.73 -10.49
N ARG A 244 -40.96 -66.81 -10.93
CA ARG A 244 -40.56 -66.54 -12.33
C ARG A 244 -41.27 -67.46 -13.31
N ALA A 245 -41.51 -68.72 -12.96
CA ALA A 245 -42.16 -69.69 -13.84
C ALA A 245 -43.65 -69.39 -14.06
N LYS A 246 -44.29 -68.67 -13.14
CA LYS A 246 -45.72 -68.34 -13.16
C LYS A 246 -46.01 -66.90 -13.59
N THR A 247 -44.96 -66.08 -13.72
CA THR A 247 -45.08 -64.64 -13.98
C THR A 247 -44.75 -64.33 -15.44
N ARG A 248 -45.71 -63.72 -16.15
CA ARG A 248 -45.50 -63.19 -17.50
C ARG A 248 -45.29 -61.69 -17.43
N PHE A 249 -44.15 -61.22 -17.93
CA PHE A 249 -43.86 -59.80 -18.05
C PHE A 249 -44.43 -59.29 -19.38
N LEU A 250 -45.20 -58.20 -19.31
CA LEU A 250 -45.79 -57.54 -20.47
C LEU A 250 -45.18 -56.15 -20.59
N PHE A 251 -44.81 -55.76 -21.81
CA PHE A 251 -44.40 -54.39 -22.09
C PHE A 251 -45.65 -53.52 -22.16
N LYS A 252 -45.66 -52.42 -21.40
CA LYS A 252 -46.73 -51.43 -21.46
C LYS A 252 -46.14 -50.22 -22.17
N ASP A 253 -46.56 -49.99 -23.41
CA ASP A 253 -46.27 -48.74 -24.11
C ASP A 253 -46.98 -47.62 -23.32
N ASN A 254 -46.19 -46.66 -22.82
CA ASN A 254 -46.74 -45.45 -22.21
C ASN A 254 -47.07 -44.38 -23.28
N ASP A 255 -47.01 -44.73 -24.56
CA ASP A 255 -47.34 -43.85 -25.67
C ASP A 255 -48.87 -43.76 -25.81
N GLY A 256 -49.44 -42.76 -25.14
CA GLY A 256 -50.67 -42.09 -25.58
C GLY A 256 -50.33 -40.95 -26.53
#